data_AF-A0A2E0I1H7-F1
#
_entry.id   AF-A0A2E0I1H7-F1
#
_cell.length_a   1.000
_cell.length_b   1.000
_cell.length_c   1.000
_cell.angle_alpha   90.00
_cell.angle_beta   90.00
_cell.angle_gamma   90.00
#
_symmetry.space_group_name_H-M   'P 1'
#
loop_
_entity.id
_entity.type
_entity.pdbx_description
1 polymer ?
#
loop_
_entity_poly.entity_id
_entity_poly.type
_entity_poly.pdbx_seq_one_letter_code
_entity_poly.pdbx_strand_id
1 'polypeptide(L)'
;MKATVYKILKGKFLISQGSYKKWQLIFFFSCLALIMIASSHSADSKVHLIAKLNEDVKEMRSSYVETRAKLMELKMESYVRNKMKDRNLLPSKNPPIKILIKPNSNTP
;
A
#
# COMPACT_ATOMS: atom_id res chain seq x y z
N MET A 1 -53.48 -26.10 3.38
CA MET A 1 -52.25 -25.28 3.61
C MET A 1 -52.07 -24.82 5.06
N LYS A 2 -53.08 -24.26 5.72
CA LYS A 2 -52.97 -23.72 7.11
C LYS A 2 -52.50 -24.74 8.17
N ALA A 3 -52.95 -25.99 8.08
CA ALA A 3 -52.57 -27.05 9.02
C ALA A 3 -51.09 -27.46 8.94
N THR A 4 -50.44 -27.31 7.78
CA THR A 4 -49.03 -27.65 7.58
C THR A 4 -48.12 -26.61 8.25
N VAL A 5 -48.42 -25.32 8.03
CA VAL A 5 -47.74 -24.21 8.70
C VAL A 5 -47.93 -24.28 10.21
N TYR A 6 -49.14 -24.59 10.67
CA TYR A 6 -49.42 -24.75 12.10
C TYR A 6 -48.63 -25.91 12.74
N LYS A 7 -48.45 -27.04 12.04
CA LYS A 7 -47.62 -28.16 12.53
C LYS A 7 -46.12 -27.83 12.57
N ILE A 8 -45.63 -27.00 11.66
CA ILE A 8 -44.24 -26.50 11.65
C ILE A 8 -44.03 -25.56 12.84
N LEU A 9 -44.96 -24.62 13.06
CA LEU A 9 -44.89 -23.65 14.16
C LEU A 9 -45.02 -24.31 15.54
N LYS A 10 -45.82 -25.38 15.66
CA LYS A 10 -45.95 -26.18 16.88
C LYS A 10 -44.76 -27.14 17.13
N GLY A 11 -43.67 -27.02 16.37
CA GLY A 11 -42.45 -27.79 16.59
C GLY A 11 -42.52 -29.26 16.17
N LYS A 12 -43.57 -29.69 15.45
CA LYS A 12 -43.73 -31.09 15.04
C LYS A 12 -42.61 -31.55 14.09
N PHE A 13 -41.92 -30.62 13.44
CA PHE A 13 -40.73 -30.84 12.59
C PHE A 13 -39.48 -31.26 13.38
N LEU A 14 -39.39 -30.88 14.67
CA LEU A 14 -38.27 -31.16 15.57
C LEU A 14 -38.49 -32.40 16.46
N ILE A 15 -39.75 -32.85 16.59
CA ILE A 15 -40.16 -33.92 17.53
C ILE A 15 -40.69 -35.18 16.80
N SER A 16 -40.91 -35.13 15.48
CA SER A 16 -41.36 -36.31 14.72
C SER A 16 -40.30 -37.42 14.66
N GLN A 17 -40.74 -38.68 14.60
CA GLN A 17 -39.91 -39.87 14.37
C GLN A 17 -39.00 -39.65 13.14
N GLY A 18 -37.71 -39.34 13.35
CA GLY A 18 -36.75 -38.94 12.30
C GLY A 18 -36.08 -37.56 12.47
N SER A 19 -36.31 -36.85 13.58
CA SER A 19 -35.85 -35.45 13.77
C SER A 19 -34.35 -35.26 13.99
N TYR A 20 -33.57 -36.34 14.19
CA TYR A 20 -32.13 -36.27 14.43
C TYR A 20 -31.38 -35.59 13.26
N LYS A 21 -31.70 -35.95 12.01
CA LYS A 21 -31.09 -35.33 10.82
C LYS A 21 -31.45 -33.85 10.67
N LYS A 22 -32.62 -33.42 11.17
CA LYS A 22 -33.08 -32.03 11.05
C LYS A 22 -32.41 -31.12 12.09
N TRP A 23 -32.16 -31.65 13.28
CA TRP A 23 -31.40 -30.97 14.32
C TRP A 23 -29.95 -30.69 13.90
N GLN A 24 -29.30 -31.67 13.26
CA GLN A 24 -27.95 -31.50 12.72
C GLN A 24 -27.88 -30.39 11.66
N LEU A 25 -28.91 -30.28 10.81
CA LEU A 25 -28.98 -29.25 9.77
C LEU A 25 -29.19 -27.84 10.36
N ILE A 26 -30.00 -27.70 11.41
CA ILE A 26 -30.18 -26.42 12.11
C ILE A 26 -28.88 -26.00 12.81
N PHE A 27 -28.21 -26.94 13.47
CA PHE A 27 -26.91 -26.68 14.08
C PHE A 27 -25.85 -26.28 13.05
N PHE A 28 -25.87 -26.93 11.87
CA PHE A 28 -25.00 -26.57 10.75
C PHE A 28 -25.21 -25.11 10.30
N PHE A 29 -26.46 -24.68 10.09
CA PHE A 29 -26.75 -23.29 9.72
C PHE A 29 -26.41 -22.29 10.83
N SER A 30 -26.64 -22.64 12.10
CA SER A 30 -26.25 -21.80 13.23
C SER A 30 -24.73 -21.62 13.32
N CYS A 31 -23.97 -22.71 13.14
CA CYS A 31 -22.51 -22.67 13.11
C CYS A 31 -22.00 -21.87 11.90
N LEU A 32 -22.61 -22.06 10.73
CA LEU A 32 -22.28 -21.31 9.52
C LEU A 32 -22.51 -19.81 9.69
N ALA A 33 -23.61 -19.42 10.35
CA ALA A 33 -23.89 -18.02 10.66
C ALA A 33 -22.83 -17.42 11.60
N LEU A 34 -22.41 -18.15 12.64
CA LEU A 34 -21.32 -17.71 13.53
C LEU A 34 -19.99 -17.54 12.79
N ILE A 35 -19.66 -18.47 11.89
CA ILE A 35 -18.45 -18.39 11.04
C ILE A 35 -18.52 -17.15 10.14
N MET A 36 -19.69 -16.85 9.56
CA MET A 36 -19.88 -15.67 8.72
C MET A 36 -19.63 -14.38 9.49
N ILE A 37 -20.20 -14.26 10.69
CA ILE A 37 -20.02 -13.08 11.57
C ILE A 37 -18.54 -12.91 11.95
N ALA A 38 -17.88 -14.00 12.34
CA ALA A 38 -16.46 -13.97 12.71
C ALA A 38 -15.56 -13.60 11.51
N SER A 39 -15.88 -14.13 10.32
CA SER A 39 -15.14 -13.83 9.10
C SER A 39 -15.27 -12.37 8.68
N SER A 40 -16.48 -11.79 8.78
CA SER A 40 -16.71 -10.37 8.50
C SER A 40 -15.88 -9.48 9.42
N HIS A 41 -15.86 -9.74 10.73
CA HIS A 41 -15.11 -8.89 11.65
C HIS A 41 -13.58 -8.92 11.41
N SER A 42 -13.05 -10.07 10.97
CA SER A 42 -11.65 -10.20 10.54
C SER A 42 -11.36 -9.40 9.26
N ALA A 43 -12.31 -9.36 8.33
CA ALA A 43 -12.20 -8.55 7.12
C ALA A 43 -12.15 -7.05 7.44
N ASP A 44 -13.03 -6.57 8.34
CA ASP A 44 -13.07 -5.16 8.76
C ASP A 44 -11.75 -4.72 9.39
N SER A 45 -11.19 -5.55 10.27
CA SER A 45 -9.89 -5.29 10.92
C SER A 45 -8.75 -5.18 9.91
N LYS A 46 -8.76 -6.03 8.87
CA LYS A 46 -7.78 -5.98 7.78
C LYS A 46 -7.94 -4.72 6.94
N VAL A 47 -9.17 -4.29 6.65
CA VAL A 47 -9.43 -3.05 5.89
C VAL A 47 -8.90 -1.83 6.62
N HIS A 48 -9.12 -1.72 7.94
CA HIS A 48 -8.53 -0.64 8.73
C HIS A 48 -7.01 -0.65 8.71
N LEU A 49 -6.39 -1.83 8.80
CA LEU A 49 -4.94 -1.96 8.70
C LEU A 49 -4.43 -1.51 7.32
N ILE A 50 -5.11 -1.92 6.24
CA ILE A 50 -4.76 -1.51 4.86
C ILE A 50 -4.87 0.01 4.71
N ALA A 51 -5.92 0.62 5.25
CA ALA A 51 -6.11 2.07 5.21
C ALA A 51 -4.94 2.80 5.91
N LYS A 52 -4.51 2.30 7.09
CA LYS A 52 -3.35 2.85 7.81
C LYS A 52 -2.07 2.73 7.00
N LEU A 53 -1.76 1.54 6.47
CA LEU A 53 -0.56 1.31 5.66
C LEU A 53 -0.53 2.19 4.40
N ASN A 54 -1.70 2.44 3.78
CA ASN A 54 -1.78 3.32 2.62
C ASN A 54 -1.45 4.77 2.97
N GLU A 55 -1.88 5.26 4.13
CA GLU A 55 -1.54 6.62 4.57
C GLU A 55 -0.03 6.72 4.85
N ASP A 56 0.57 5.71 5.50
CA ASP A 56 2.01 5.67 5.74
C ASP A 56 2.81 5.70 4.41
N VAL A 57 2.39 4.93 3.40
CA VAL A 57 3.01 4.93 2.07
C VAL A 57 2.88 6.29 1.39
N LYS A 58 1.71 6.92 1.52
CA LYS A 58 1.45 8.24 0.94
C LYS A 58 2.29 9.33 1.60
N GLU A 59 2.45 9.29 2.92
CA GLU A 59 3.33 10.18 3.67
C GLU A 59 4.79 10.04 3.20
N MET A 60 5.31 8.80 3.14
CA MET A 60 6.67 8.55 2.64
C MET A 60 6.86 9.05 1.21
N ARG A 61 5.86 8.85 0.34
CA ARG A 61 5.90 9.34 -1.04
C ARG A 61 5.89 10.87 -1.12
N SER A 62 5.13 11.53 -0.26
CA SER A 62 5.14 13.00 -0.15
C SER A 62 6.53 13.52 0.22
N SER A 63 7.13 12.94 1.27
CA SER A 63 8.49 13.28 1.72
C SER A 63 9.55 13.04 0.64
N TYR A 64 9.44 11.93 -0.10
CA TYR A 64 10.33 11.65 -1.23
C TYR A 64 10.25 12.72 -2.32
N VAL A 65 9.04 13.14 -2.70
CA VAL A 65 8.83 14.15 -3.74
C VAL A 65 9.40 15.49 -3.30
N GLU A 66 9.18 15.90 -2.04
CA GLU A 66 9.74 17.12 -1.48
C GLU A 66 11.28 17.09 -1.49
N THR A 67 11.87 15.99 -1.00
CA THR A 67 13.32 15.82 -0.95
C THR A 67 13.93 15.85 -2.36
N ARG A 68 13.27 15.20 -3.34
CA ARG A 68 13.71 15.21 -4.74
C ARG A 68 13.67 16.62 -5.32
N ALA A 69 12.62 17.39 -5.06
CA ALA A 69 12.51 18.78 -5.50
C ALA A 69 13.63 19.65 -4.90
N LYS A 70 13.88 19.51 -3.60
CA LYS A 70 14.98 20.21 -2.92
C LYS A 70 16.35 19.86 -3.49
N LEU A 71 16.62 18.57 -3.77
CA LEU A 71 17.87 18.16 -4.41
C LEU A 71 18.02 18.76 -5.82
N MET A 72 16.93 18.84 -6.57
CA MET A 72 16.95 19.45 -7.90
C MET A 72 17.30 20.93 -7.82
N GLU A 73 16.70 21.67 -6.88
CA GLU A 73 17.02 23.07 -6.61
C GLU A 73 18.50 23.24 -6.25
N LEU A 74 19.02 22.42 -5.34
CA LEU A 74 20.43 22.46 -4.93
C LEU A 74 21.39 22.14 -6.09
N LYS A 75 20.98 21.29 -7.05
CA LYS A 75 21.75 20.93 -8.23
C LYS A 75 21.75 22.01 -9.31
N MET A 76 20.82 22.97 -9.27
CA MET A 76 20.73 24.02 -10.30
C MET A 76 22.03 24.81 -10.39
N GLU A 77 22.54 24.98 -11.61
CA GLU A 77 23.77 25.74 -11.84
C GLU A 77 23.64 27.18 -11.35
N SER A 78 22.45 27.79 -11.47
CA SER A 78 22.16 29.12 -10.93
C SER A 78 22.31 29.18 -9.40
N TYR A 79 21.83 28.16 -8.69
CA TYR A 79 21.94 28.06 -7.24
C TYR A 79 23.40 27.91 -6.80
N VAL A 80 24.13 27.00 -7.45
CA VAL A 80 25.56 26.81 -7.21
C VAL A 80 26.35 28.08 -7.54
N ARG A 81 26.08 28.72 -8.69
CA ARG A 81 26.74 29.97 -9.11
C ARG A 81 26.50 31.08 -8.10
N ASN A 82 25.28 31.25 -7.60
CA ASN A 82 24.99 32.26 -6.59
C ASN A 82 25.75 32.00 -5.29
N LYS A 83 25.77 30.76 -4.80
CA LYS A 83 26.51 30.40 -3.57
C LYS A 83 28.04 30.50 -3.73
N MET A 84 28.56 30.30 -4.94
CA MET A 84 29.98 30.40 -5.25
C MET A 84 30.46 31.86 -5.43
N LYS A 85 29.55 32.81 -5.73
CA LYS A 85 29.87 34.25 -5.77
C LYS A 85 30.36 34.76 -4.42
N ASP A 86 29.76 34.31 -3.32
CA ASP A 86 30.19 34.67 -1.95
C ASP A 86 31.63 34.21 -1.65
N ARG A 87 32.13 33.23 -2.41
CA ARG A 87 33.50 32.71 -2.32
C ARG A 87 34.43 33.30 -3.38
N ASN A 88 34.01 34.36 -4.08
CA ASN A 88 34.71 34.99 -5.22
C ASN A 88 35.03 34.03 -6.39
N LEU A 89 34.30 32.91 -6.50
CA LEU A 89 34.47 31.95 -7.60
C LEU A 89 33.48 32.29 -8.72
N LEU A 90 34.02 32.68 -9.88
CA LEU A 90 33.26 33.06 -11.06
C LEU A 90 33.31 31.96 -12.13
N PRO A 91 32.20 31.72 -12.85
CA PRO A 91 32.24 30.81 -14.00
C PRO A 91 33.16 31.37 -15.08
N SER A 92 33.97 30.51 -15.68
CA SER A 92 34.82 30.91 -16.81
C SER A 92 33.94 31.35 -17.98
N LYS A 93 34.21 32.54 -18.53
CA LYS A 93 33.58 33.01 -19.77
C LYS A 93 34.14 32.31 -21.01
N ASN A 94 35.38 31.81 -20.93
CA ASN A 94 36.07 31.18 -22.05
C ASN A 94 36.01 29.66 -21.91
N PRO A 95 35.74 28.92 -23.00
CA PRO A 95 35.70 27.47 -22.96
C PRO A 95 37.10 26.88 -22.68
N PRO A 96 37.19 25.73 -22.01
CA PRO A 96 38.47 25.07 -21.73
C PRO A 96 39.10 24.53 -23.02
N ILE A 97 40.42 24.67 -23.14
CA ILE A 97 41.19 24.18 -24.28
C ILE A 97 41.57 22.72 -24.03
N LYS A 98 41.26 21.83 -24.98
CA LYS A 98 41.66 20.42 -24.92
C LYS A 98 43.14 20.29 -25.28
N ILE A 99 43.97 19.95 -24.29
CA ILE A 99 45.40 19.64 -24.52
C ILE A 99 45.48 18.17 -24.94
N LEU A 100 45.81 17.93 -26.22
CA LEU A 100 46.09 16.60 -26.75
C LEU A 100 47.61 16.38 -26.76
N ILE A 101 48.09 15.51 -25.88
CA ILE A 101 49.50 15.12 -25.84
C ILE A 101 49.70 14.05 -26.92
N LYS A 102 50.50 14.34 -27.95
CA LYS A 102 50.92 13.30 -28.90
C LYS A 102 51.89 12.36 -28.16
N PRO A 103 51.67 11.03 -28.20
CA PRO A 103 52.65 10.10 -27.66
C PRO A 103 53.97 10.25 -28.43
N ASN A 104 55.06 10.43 -27.71
CA ASN A 104 56.39 10.58 -28.28
C ASN A 104 56.83 9.25 -28.91
N SER A 105 56.80 9.14 -30.23
CA SER A 105 57.29 7.98 -30.98
C SER A 105 58.81 8.08 -31.16
N ASN A 106 59.55 8.08 -30.05
CA ASN A 106 61.01 7.93 -30.02
C ASN A 106 61.43 7.51 -28.61
N THR A 107 61.49 6.20 -28.39
CA THR A 107 62.32 5.60 -27.34
C THR A 107 63.38 4.75 -28.04
N PRO A 108 64.68 4.92 -27.68
CA PRO A 108 65.80 4.18 -28.27
C PRO A 108 65.75 2.67 -27.98
#